data_AF-A0A011PQH0-F1
#
_entry.id   AF-A0A011PQH0-F1
#
_cell.length_a   1.000
_cell.length_b   1.000
_cell.length_c   1.000
_cell.angle_alpha   90.00
_cell.angle_beta   90.00
_cell.angle_gamma   90.00
#
_symmetry.space_group_name_H-M   'P 1'
#
loop_
_entity.id
_entity.type
_entity.pdbx_description
1 polymer ?
#
loop_
_entity_poly.entity_id
_entity_poly.type
_entity_poly.pdbx_seq_one_letter_code
_entity_poly.pdbx_strand_id
1 'polypeptide(L)'
;MKRISSIKTPDTSDDAPKLTPADFERARSRIAGREVSRAEWQAAVRQRVGKLRISIMLDVPIVEHFKALAGERGYQTIINDTLRRVIESGHLEADLRQLIREELARR
;
A
#
# COMPACT_ATOMS: atom_id res chain seq x y z
N MET A 1 8.55 -30.55 21.86
CA MET A 1 8.12 -31.09 20.55
C MET A 1 7.43 -29.98 19.77
N LYS A 2 8.06 -29.41 18.73
CA LYS A 2 7.47 -28.33 17.92
C LYS A 2 6.55 -28.95 16.86
N ARG A 3 5.23 -28.74 16.99
CA ARG A 3 4.27 -29.04 15.92
C ARG A 3 4.44 -28.01 14.82
N ILE A 4 5.06 -28.41 13.72
CA ILE A 4 5.10 -27.63 12.47
C ILE A 4 3.80 -27.99 11.75
N SER A 5 2.86 -27.05 11.70
CA SER A 5 1.60 -27.23 10.98
C SER A 5 1.91 -27.34 9.48
N SER A 6 1.83 -28.56 8.92
CA SER A 6 1.90 -28.75 7.48
C SER A 6 0.50 -28.52 6.88
N ILE A 7 0.13 -27.27 6.72
CA ILE A 7 -0.93 -26.94 5.77
C ILE A 7 -0.33 -27.21 4.39
N LYS A 8 -0.64 -28.36 3.81
CA LYS A 8 -0.43 -28.59 2.38
C LYS A 8 -1.33 -27.58 1.68
N THR A 9 -0.74 -26.55 1.09
CA THR A 9 -1.43 -25.76 0.07
C THR A 9 -1.99 -26.74 -0.95
N PRO A 10 -3.28 -26.61 -1.34
CA PRO A 10 -3.81 -27.41 -2.42
C PRO A 10 -2.87 -27.26 -3.62
N ASP A 11 -2.58 -28.38 -4.26
CA ASP A 11 -1.87 -28.44 -5.52
C ASP A 11 -2.76 -27.78 -6.58
N THR A 12 -2.82 -26.44 -6.57
CA THR A 12 -3.18 -25.70 -7.76
C THR A 12 -2.05 -25.96 -8.72
N SER A 13 -2.18 -27.05 -9.47
CA SER A 13 -1.46 -27.27 -10.71
C SER A 13 -1.77 -26.06 -11.57
N ASP A 14 -0.89 -25.06 -11.48
CA ASP A 14 -0.95 -23.86 -12.26
C ASP A 14 -0.46 -24.28 -13.65
N ASP A 15 -1.40 -24.80 -14.46
CA ASP A 15 -1.21 -25.08 -15.89
C ASP A 15 -0.85 -23.80 -16.68
N ALA A 16 -0.80 -22.64 -16.01
CA ALA A 16 -0.25 -21.43 -16.57
C ALA A 16 1.24 -21.62 -16.93
N PRO A 17 1.65 -21.20 -18.13
CA PRO A 17 3.05 -21.24 -18.51
C PRO A 17 3.88 -20.38 -17.54
N LYS A 18 5.03 -20.92 -17.12
CA LYS A 18 5.98 -20.18 -16.29
C LYS A 18 6.39 -18.91 -17.01
N LEU A 19 6.18 -17.76 -16.38
CA LEU A 19 6.57 -16.46 -16.91
C LEU A 19 8.07 -16.45 -17.21
N THR A 20 8.40 -16.15 -18.47
CA THR A 20 9.77 -16.00 -18.95
C THR A 20 10.12 -14.52 -19.13
N PRO A 21 11.41 -14.15 -19.15
CA PRO A 21 11.83 -12.78 -19.47
C PRO A 21 11.26 -12.26 -20.81
N ALA A 22 11.06 -13.14 -21.79
CA ALA A 22 10.49 -12.78 -23.09
C ALA A 22 9.01 -12.35 -23.01
N ASP A 23 8.27 -12.83 -22.02
CA ASP A 23 6.87 -12.43 -21.80
C ASP A 23 6.79 -10.98 -21.31
N PHE A 24 7.77 -10.53 -20.51
CA PHE A 24 7.86 -9.14 -20.06
C PHE A 24 8.28 -8.19 -21.20
N GLU A 25 9.13 -8.65 -22.12
CA GLU A 25 9.51 -7.85 -23.30
C GLU A 25 8.34 -7.65 -24.29
N ARG A 26 7.42 -8.63 -24.36
CA ARG A 26 6.20 -8.53 -25.19
C ARG A 26 5.03 -7.83 -24.48
N ALA A 27 5.20 -7.46 -23.22
CA ALA A 27 4.11 -6.90 -22.43
C ALA A 27 3.69 -5.51 -22.94
N ARG A 28 2.38 -5.32 -23.11
CA ARG A 28 1.81 -4.01 -23.45
C ARG A 28 1.58 -3.19 -22.19
N SER A 29 2.25 -2.04 -22.12
CA SER A 29 2.06 -1.10 -21.01
C SER A 29 0.74 -0.35 -21.19
N ARG A 30 -0.16 -0.43 -20.20
CA ARG A 30 -1.48 0.22 -20.28
C ARG A 30 -1.78 1.06 -19.04
N ILE A 31 -2.41 2.22 -19.24
CA ILE A 31 -2.95 3.09 -18.18
C ILE A 31 -4.44 3.28 -18.48
N ALA A 32 -5.32 2.96 -17.52
CA ALA A 32 -6.78 3.08 -17.67
C ALA A 32 -7.34 2.46 -18.98
N GLY A 33 -6.79 1.31 -19.40
CA GLY A 33 -7.19 0.61 -20.62
C GLY A 33 -6.54 1.10 -21.92
N ARG A 34 -5.89 2.27 -21.92
CA ARG A 34 -5.15 2.81 -23.07
C ARG A 34 -3.73 2.26 -23.10
N GLU A 35 -3.28 1.82 -24.28
CA GLU A 35 -1.89 1.44 -24.50
C GLU A 35 -1.00 2.70 -24.54
N VAL A 36 0.08 2.66 -23.78
CA VAL A 36 1.03 3.76 -23.58
C VAL A 36 2.45 3.28 -23.76
N SER A 37 3.37 4.21 -23.99
CA SER A 37 4.80 3.86 -24.02
C SER A 37 5.29 3.35 -22.65
N ARG A 38 6.34 2.54 -22.65
CA ARG A 38 6.97 2.05 -21.40
C ARG A 38 7.44 3.19 -20.50
N ALA A 39 7.94 4.29 -21.08
CA ALA A 39 8.39 5.47 -20.34
C ALA A 39 7.21 6.21 -19.66
N GLU A 40 6.10 6.38 -20.38
CA GLU A 40 4.88 6.98 -19.86
C GLU A 40 4.25 6.13 -18.74
N TRP A 41 4.23 4.81 -18.93
CA TRP A 41 3.80 3.88 -17.88
C TRP A 41 4.70 3.95 -16.65
N GLN A 42 6.02 3.96 -16.82
CA GLN A 42 6.95 4.12 -15.70
C GLN A 42 6.77 5.46 -14.97
N ALA A 43 6.53 6.55 -15.70
CA ALA A 43 6.25 7.86 -15.11
C ALA A 43 4.96 7.85 -14.28
N ALA A 44 3.87 7.31 -14.83
CA ALA A 44 2.58 7.21 -14.13
C ALA A 44 2.64 6.31 -12.90
N VAL A 45 3.36 5.18 -13.00
CA VAL A 45 3.63 4.31 -11.84
C VAL A 45 4.43 5.08 -10.79
N ARG A 46 5.54 5.72 -11.16
CA ARG A 46 6.36 6.52 -10.23
C ARG A 46 5.58 7.66 -9.57
N GLN A 47 4.66 8.30 -10.28
CA GLN A 47 3.78 9.31 -9.70
C GLN A 47 2.83 8.72 -8.64
N ARG A 48 2.37 7.49 -8.83
CA ARG A 48 1.39 6.84 -7.96
C ARG A 48 2.00 6.05 -6.80
N VAL A 49 3.23 5.54 -6.94
CA VAL A 49 3.93 4.76 -5.91
C VAL A 49 5.24 5.38 -5.41
N GLY A 50 5.62 6.56 -5.90
CA GLY A 50 6.85 7.24 -5.51
C GLY A 50 6.79 7.77 -4.08
N LYS A 51 7.84 7.48 -3.29
CA LYS A 51 8.08 8.19 -2.03
C LYS A 51 8.60 9.59 -2.36
N LEU A 52 7.87 10.63 -1.95
CA LEU A 52 8.36 12.00 -2.05
C LEU A 52 9.34 12.29 -0.91
N ARG A 53 10.53 12.82 -1.23
CA ARG A 53 11.45 13.33 -0.21
C ARG A 53 11.01 14.75 0.14
N ILE A 54 10.57 14.94 1.38
CA ILE A 54 10.19 16.25 1.92
C ILE A 54 11.12 16.62 3.09
N SER A 55 11.28 17.91 3.33
CA SER A 55 11.92 18.43 4.54
C SER A 55 10.83 18.96 5.46
N ILE A 56 10.69 18.36 6.65
CA ILE A 56 9.72 18.76 7.67
C ILE A 56 10.42 18.85 9.02
N MET A 57 9.96 19.75 9.89
CA MET A 57 10.38 19.78 11.28
C MET A 57 9.45 18.88 12.09
N LEU A 58 10.04 18.03 12.94
CA LEU A 58 9.32 17.19 13.90
C LEU A 58 9.94 17.43 15.26
N ASP A 59 9.11 17.44 16.30
CA ASP A 59 9.60 17.61 17.66
C ASP A 59 10.48 16.44 18.08
N VAL A 60 11.53 16.74 18.86
CA VAL A 60 12.48 15.74 19.36
C VAL A 60 11.77 14.56 20.04
N PRO A 61 10.77 14.75 20.93
CA PRO A 61 10.09 13.62 21.58
C PRO A 61 9.34 12.72 20.59
N ILE A 62 8.82 13.26 19.49
CA ILE A 62 8.12 12.49 18.46
C ILE A 62 9.11 11.58 17.73
N VAL A 63 10.26 12.13 17.33
CA VAL A 63 11.30 11.36 16.65
C VAL A 63 11.84 10.24 17.54
N GLU A 64 12.10 10.55 18.82
CA GLU A 64 12.58 9.55 19.80
C GLU A 64 11.55 8.43 20.04
N HIS A 65 10.26 8.77 20.15
CA HIS A 65 9.20 7.78 20.26
C HIS A 65 9.20 6.79 19.08
N PHE A 66 9.25 7.32 17.84
CA PHE A 66 9.23 6.47 16.65
C PHE A 66 10.54 5.70 16.43
N LYS A 67 11.69 6.21 16.89
CA LYS A 67 12.95 5.46 16.93
C LYS A 67 12.87 4.27 17.89
N ALA A 68 12.31 4.45 19.08
CA ALA A 68 12.14 3.38 20.06
C ALA A 68 11.19 2.28 19.54
N LEU A 69 10.15 2.67 18.80
CA LEU A 69 9.18 1.75 18.19
C LEU A 69 9.74 1.02 16.95
N ALA A 70 10.79 1.55 16.34
CA ALA A 70 11.32 1.12 15.04
C ALA A 70 11.86 -0.32 15.05
N GLY A 71 12.58 -0.72 16.10
CA GLY A 71 13.28 -2.00 16.12
C GLY A 71 14.12 -2.19 14.83
N GLU A 72 13.89 -3.30 14.12
CA GLU A 72 14.51 -3.58 12.81
C GLU A 72 13.87 -2.81 11.63
N ARG A 73 12.63 -2.31 11.80
CA ARG A 73 11.96 -1.49 10.78
C ARG A 73 12.49 -0.06 10.89
N GLY A 74 12.80 0.60 9.78
CA GLY A 74 13.22 2.01 9.82
C GLY A 74 12.14 2.91 10.44
N TYR A 75 12.51 3.85 11.31
CA TYR A 75 11.56 4.76 11.99
C TYR A 75 10.69 5.55 11.00
N GLN A 76 11.23 5.90 9.83
CA GLN A 76 10.49 6.56 8.75
C GLN A 76 9.32 5.71 8.23
N THR A 77 9.47 4.39 8.19
CA THR A 77 8.39 3.48 7.76
C THR A 77 7.22 3.57 8.73
N ILE A 78 7.50 3.52 10.03
CA ILE A 78 6.45 3.58 11.05
C ILE A 78 5.76 4.95 11.07
N ILE A 79 6.51 6.05 10.91
CA ILE A 79 5.92 7.38 10.78
C ILE A 79 4.94 7.43 9.60
N ASN A 80 5.35 6.92 8.43
CA ASN A 80 4.49 6.89 7.25
C ASN A 80 3.25 6.00 7.44
N ASP A 81 3.40 4.85 8.09
CA ASP A 81 2.29 3.95 8.39
C ASP A 81 1.29 4.59 9.35
N THR A 82 1.77 5.30 10.37
CA THR A 82 0.91 6.06 11.29
C THR A 82 0.16 7.18 10.57
N LEU A 83 0.84 7.96 9.73
CA LEU A 83 0.19 9.02 8.94
C LEU A 83 -0.88 8.44 8.00
N ARG A 84 -0.60 7.29 7.38
CA ARG A 84 -1.57 6.59 6.54
C ARG A 84 -2.82 6.18 7.32
N ARG A 85 -2.65 5.60 8.51
CA ARG A 85 -3.77 5.20 9.38
C ARG A 85 -4.64 6.38 9.77
N VAL A 86 -4.05 7.53 10.07
CA VAL A 86 -4.80 8.76 10.41
C VAL A 86 -5.66 9.25 9.24
N ILE A 87 -5.13 9.21 8.02
CA ILE A 87 -5.88 9.55 6.80
C ILE A 87 -7.05 8.59 6.61
N GLU A 88 -6.79 7.28 6.71
CA GLU A 88 -7.81 6.23 6.56
C GLU A 88 -8.91 6.35 7.63
N SER A 89 -8.54 6.59 8.90
CA SER A 89 -9.51 6.74 9.99
C SER A 89 -10.32 8.03 9.90
N GLY A 90 -9.71 9.12 9.43
CA GLY A 90 -10.42 10.39 9.24
C GLY A 90 -11.51 10.29 8.18
N HIS A 91 -11.26 9.54 7.10
CA HIS A 91 -12.30 9.24 6.11
C HIS A 91 -13.40 8.35 6.70
N LEU A 92 -13.03 7.29 7.43
CA LEU A 92 -14.01 6.39 8.05
C LEU A 92 -14.93 7.11 9.05
N GLU A 93 -14.41 8.02 9.87
CA GLU A 93 -15.24 8.78 10.81
C GLU A 93 -16.20 9.73 10.08
N ALA A 94 -15.73 10.40 9.03
CA ALA A 94 -16.54 11.29 8.22
C ALA A 94 -17.67 10.52 7.51
N ASP A 95 -17.35 9.39 6.89
CA ASP A 95 -18.29 8.51 6.20
C ASP A 95 -19.34 7.97 7.17
N LEU A 96 -18.91 7.50 8.35
CA LEU A 96 -19.82 6.99 9.38
C LEU A 96 -20.76 8.07 9.91
N ARG A 97 -20.25 9.29 10.14
CA ARG A 97 -21.05 10.43 10.57
C ARG A 97 -22.08 10.84 9.51
N GLN A 98 -21.71 10.78 8.24
CA GLN A 98 -22.63 11.03 7.14
C GLN A 98 -23.73 9.97 7.10
N LEU A 99 -23.37 8.68 7.14
CA LEU A 99 -24.32 7.57 7.13
C LEU A 99 -25.32 7.67 8.29
N ILE A 100 -24.85 7.96 9.51
CA ILE A 100 -25.72 8.15 10.68
C ILE A 100 -26.70 9.31 10.46
N ARG A 101 -26.27 10.43 9.88
CA ARG A 101 -27.17 11.57 9.59
C ARG A 101 -28.21 11.21 8.55
N GLU A 102 -27.83 10.47 7.51
CA GLU A 102 -28.77 10.01 6.48
C GLU A 102 -29.82 9.06 7.07
N GLU A 103 -29.43 8.13 7.94
CA GLU A 103 -30.35 7.21 8.61
C GLU A 103 -31.29 7.92 9.60
N LEU A 104 -30.79 8.95 10.30
CA LEU A 104 -31.63 9.78 11.17
C LEU A 104 -32.60 10.66 10.39
N ALA A 105 -32.25 11.12 9.19
CA ALA A 105 -33.11 11.94 8.34
C ALA A 105 -34.16 11.14 7.55
N ARG A 106 -33.95 9.83 7.38
CA ARG A 106 -34.92 8.90 6.76
C ARG A 106 -35.99 8.38 7.73
N ARG A 107 -35.88 8.70 9.02
CA ARG A 107 -36.87 8.39 10.07
C ARG A 107 -37.68 9.63 10.42
#